data_AF-A0A7K4FVW0-F1
#
_entry.id   AF-A0A7K4FVW0-F1
#
_cell.length_a   1.000
_cell.length_b   1.000
_cell.length_c   1.000
_cell.angle_alpha   90.00
_cell.angle_beta   90.00
_cell.angle_gamma   90.00
#
_symmetry.space_group_name_H-M   'P 1'
#
loop_
_entity.id
_entity.type
_entity.pdbx_description
1 polymer ?
#
loop_
_entity_poly.entity_id
_entity_poly.type
_entity_poly.pdbx_seq_one_letter_code
_entity_poly.pdbx_strand_id
1 'polypeptide(L)'
;TLWTSDWQAPGVIANLINLPLMFSSTALFPKAFFPEWLQDISNVNPITYSAELGREVLLSTDPNWSYLGILALFALIMVIIGALLSRKYMTAE
;
A
#
# COMPACT_ATOMS: atom_id res chain seq x y z
N THR A 1 -20.18 -15.94 0.69
CA THR A 1 -19.67 -17.32 0.63
C THR A 1 -18.35 -17.39 -0.13
N LEU A 2 -17.41 -16.48 0.14
CA LEU A 2 -16.07 -16.52 -0.45
C LEU A 2 -15.23 -17.52 0.32
N TRP A 3 -14.92 -18.65 -0.30
CA TRP A 3 -14.02 -19.65 0.26
C TRP A 3 -12.59 -19.32 -0.19
N THR A 4 -11.61 -19.51 0.68
CA THR A 4 -10.19 -19.26 0.39
C THR A 4 -9.61 -20.17 -0.70
N SER A 5 -10.37 -21.17 -1.15
CA SER A 5 -9.99 -22.18 -2.14
C SER A 5 -10.13 -21.71 -3.59
N ASP A 6 -10.81 -20.60 -3.84
CA ASP A 6 -11.06 -20.13 -5.21
C ASP A 6 -9.85 -19.36 -5.74
N TRP A 7 -9.31 -19.77 -6.89
CA TRP A 7 -8.24 -19.07 -7.61
C TRP A 7 -8.61 -17.63 -8.02
N GLN A 8 -9.91 -17.32 -8.03
CA GLN A 8 -10.46 -15.97 -8.26
C GLN A 8 -10.54 -15.12 -6.98
N ALA A 9 -10.53 -15.74 -5.80
CA ALA A 9 -10.65 -15.04 -4.52
C ALA A 9 -9.56 -13.98 -4.30
N PRO A 10 -8.27 -14.21 -4.63
CA PRO A 10 -7.24 -13.19 -4.45
C PRO A 10 -7.54 -11.90 -5.21
N GLY A 11 -8.02 -11.99 -6.45
CA GLY A 11 -8.34 -10.82 -7.27
C GLY A 11 -9.56 -10.05 -6.76
N VAL A 12 -10.62 -10.76 -6.36
CA VAL A 12 -11.84 -10.14 -5.81
C VAL A 12 -11.54 -9.44 -4.48
N ILE A 13 -10.75 -10.09 -3.60
CA ILE A 13 -10.35 -9.53 -2.32
C ILE A 13 -9.46 -8.30 -2.52
N ALA A 14 -8.49 -8.37 -3.44
CA ALA A 14 -7.64 -7.23 -3.75
C ALA A 14 -8.46 -6.02 -4.25
N ASN A 15 -9.43 -6.25 -5.14
CA ASN A 15 -10.27 -5.17 -5.64
C ASN A 15 -11.18 -4.57 -4.55
N LEU A 16 -11.74 -5.40 -3.68
CA LEU A 16 -12.56 -4.96 -2.56
C LEU A 16 -11.78 -4.08 -1.58
N ILE A 17 -10.50 -4.39 -1.35
CA ILE A 17 -9.63 -3.65 -0.41
C ILE A 17 -9.03 -2.40 -1.06
N ASN A 18 -8.79 -2.40 -2.38
CA ASN A 18 -8.20 -1.27 -3.09
C ASN A 18 -8.97 0.04 -2.89
N LEU A 19 -10.30 0.00 -3.00
CA LEU A 19 -11.12 1.21 -2.86
C LEU A 19 -11.00 1.85 -1.46
N PRO A 20 -11.30 1.14 -0.35
CA PRO A 20 -11.09 1.67 1.00
C PRO A 20 -9.66 2.16 1.25
N LEU A 21 -8.67 1.44 0.71
CA LEU A 21 -7.25 1.77 0.89
C LEU A 21 -6.83 3.01 0.08
N MET A 22 -7.46 3.26 -1.07
CA MET A 22 -7.25 4.49 -1.84
C MET A 22 -7.92 5.69 -1.13
N PHE A 23 -9.10 5.50 -0.54
CA PHE A 23 -9.79 6.54 0.24
C PHE A 23 -9.09 6.90 1.55
N SER A 24 -8.45 5.93 2.21
CA SER A 24 -7.65 6.20 3.42
C SER A 24 -6.27 6.78 3.13
N SER A 25 -5.88 6.90 1.85
CA SER A 25 -4.63 7.52 1.42
C SER A 25 -4.80 9.01 1.13
N THR A 26 -3.69 9.74 1.13
CA THR A 26 -3.66 11.18 0.79
C THR A 26 -3.67 11.46 -0.73
N ALA A 27 -3.94 10.44 -1.55
CA ALA A 27 -3.99 10.57 -3.01
C ALA A 27 -5.24 11.31 -3.49
N LEU A 28 -6.39 11.02 -2.87
CA LEU A 28 -7.69 11.63 -3.23
C LEU A 28 -7.99 12.89 -2.42
N PHE A 29 -7.63 12.88 -1.14
CA PHE A 29 -7.91 13.98 -0.21
C PHE A 29 -6.63 14.41 0.51
N PRO A 30 -6.41 15.72 0.68
CA PRO A 30 -5.32 16.21 1.52
C PRO A 30 -5.49 15.73 2.97
N LYS A 31 -4.37 15.34 3.60
CA LYS A 31 -4.34 14.84 4.98
C LYS A 31 -4.99 15.78 6.00
N ALA A 32 -4.97 17.09 5.73
CA ALA A 32 -5.58 18.12 6.59
C ALA A 32 -7.10 17.95 6.79
N PHE A 33 -7.79 17.24 5.89
CA PHE A 33 -9.23 16.98 6.01
C PHE A 33 -9.56 15.67 6.74
N PHE A 34 -8.54 14.90 7.17
CA PHE A 34 -8.78 13.63 7.86
C PHE A 34 -8.98 13.82 9.36
N PRO A 35 -9.97 13.14 9.97
CA PRO A 35 -10.04 13.01 11.43
C PRO A 35 -8.84 12.21 11.96
N GLU A 36 -8.46 12.41 13.22
CA GLU A 36 -7.22 11.85 13.81
C GLU A 36 -7.08 10.33 13.59
N TRP A 37 -8.15 9.56 13.80
CA TRP A 37 -8.15 8.11 13.58
C TRP A 37 -7.84 7.70 12.14
N LEU A 38 -8.22 8.52 11.16
CA LEU A 38 -7.95 8.26 9.75
C LEU A 38 -6.54 8.72 9.37
N GLN A 39 -6.02 9.76 10.03
CA GLN A 39 -4.62 10.16 9.87
C GLN A 39 -3.66 9.04 10.28
N ASP A 40 -3.95 8.35 11.39
CA ASP A 40 -3.15 7.19 11.84
C ASP A 40 -3.14 6.08 10.80
N ILE A 41 -4.31 5.75 10.22
CA ILE A 41 -4.41 4.76 9.14
C ILE A 41 -3.63 5.21 7.91
N SER A 42 -3.74 6.48 7.54
CA SER A 42 -3.04 7.05 6.37
C SER A 42 -1.52 7.02 6.52
N ASN A 43 -0.99 7.13 7.75
CA ASN A 43 0.46 7.08 8.04
C ASN A 43 1.06 5.70 7.80
N VAL A 44 0.27 4.64 7.99
CA VAL A 44 0.71 3.25 7.75
C VAL A 44 0.54 2.88 6.27
N ASN A 45 -0.34 3.57 5.55
CA ASN A 45 -0.66 3.25 4.17
C ASN A 45 0.49 3.67 3.22
N PRO A 46 1.12 2.72 2.49
CA PRO A 46 2.21 3.03 1.56
C PRO A 46 1.76 3.96 0.41
N ILE A 47 0.48 3.94 0.04
CA ILE A 47 -0.05 4.80 -1.03
C ILE A 47 0.07 6.29 -0.65
N THR A 48 -0.09 6.63 0.63
CA THR A 48 0.10 7.99 1.15
C THR A 48 1.48 8.54 0.81
N TYR A 49 2.54 7.75 1.02
CA TYR A 49 3.91 8.18 0.75
C TYR A 49 4.17 8.36 -0.75
N SER A 50 3.53 7.56 -1.60
CA SER A 50 3.63 7.73 -3.05
C SER A 50 2.96 9.00 -3.55
N ALA A 51 1.78 9.33 -3.00
CA ALA A 51 1.06 10.55 -3.34
C ALA A 51 1.80 11.80 -2.85
N GLU A 52 2.37 11.77 -1.65
CA GLU A 52 3.12 12.90 -1.10
C GLU A 52 4.42 13.12 -1.86
N LEU A 53 5.19 12.06 -2.15
CA LEU A 53 6.39 12.17 -2.97
C LEU A 53 6.08 12.74 -4.35
N GLY A 54 5.02 12.27 -5.02
CA GLY A 54 4.60 12.81 -6.31
C GLY A 54 4.26 14.30 -6.23
N ARG A 55 3.61 14.73 -5.15
CA ARG A 55 3.27 16.13 -4.91
C ARG A 55 4.52 16.98 -4.67
N GLU A 56 5.44 16.53 -3.82
CA GLU A 56 6.68 17.24 -3.53
C GLU A 56 7.59 17.33 -4.75
N VAL A 57 7.70 16.26 -5.55
CA VAL A 57 8.49 16.28 -6.80
C VAL A 57 7.93 17.28 -7.82
N LEU A 58 6.62 17.49 -7.86
CA LEU A 58 5.98 18.40 -8.80
C LEU A 58 5.92 19.85 -8.31
N LEU A 59 5.77 20.07 -7.01
CA LEU A 59 5.50 21.40 -6.44
C LEU A 59 6.67 21.98 -5.62
N SER A 60 7.61 21.17 -5.17
CA SER A 60 8.72 21.60 -4.31
C SER A 60 10.05 21.54 -5.06
N THR A 61 10.93 22.51 -4.79
CA THR A 61 12.28 22.56 -5.35
C THR A 61 13.20 21.49 -4.74
N ASP A 62 12.96 21.12 -3.48
CA ASP A 62 13.71 20.11 -2.73
C ASP A 62 12.77 19.01 -2.20
N PRO A 63 12.44 18.00 -3.03
CA PRO A 63 11.58 16.90 -2.61
C PRO A 63 12.27 15.99 -1.59
N ASN A 64 11.50 15.51 -0.60
CA ASN A 64 12.01 14.60 0.41
C ASN A 64 12.09 13.16 -0.13
N TRP A 65 13.28 12.77 -0.59
CA TRP A 65 13.56 11.44 -1.10
C TRP A 65 13.40 10.30 -0.06
N SER A 66 13.22 10.63 1.22
CA SER A 66 12.99 9.63 2.27
C SER A 66 11.71 8.81 2.02
N TYR A 67 10.69 9.40 1.41
CA TYR A 67 9.46 8.69 1.02
C TYR A 67 9.72 7.57 0.02
N LEU A 68 10.66 7.78 -0.91
CA LEU A 68 11.07 6.77 -1.87
C LEU A 68 11.77 5.60 -1.17
N GLY A 69 12.57 5.88 -0.14
CA GLY A 69 13.19 4.85 0.71
C GLY A 69 12.17 3.98 1.44
N ILE A 70 11.12 4.59 2.00
CA ILE A 70 10.03 3.88 2.69
C ILE A 70 9.28 2.97 1.71
N LEU A 71 8.96 3.47 0.52
CA LEU A 71 8.31 2.69 -0.54
C LEU A 71 9.18 1.51 -1.01
N ALA A 72 10.47 1.74 -1.21
CA ALA A 72 11.42 0.70 -1.60
C ALA A 72 11.54 -0.39 -0.53
N LEU A 73 11.61 0.01 0.75
CA LEU A 73 11.63 -0.93 1.88
C LEU A 73 10.34 -1.76 1.93
N PHE A 74 9.18 -1.13 1.79
CA PHE A 74 7.89 -1.81 1.76
C PHE A 74 7.81 -2.83 0.61
N ALA A 75 8.23 -2.43 -0.60
CA ALA A 75 8.28 -3.32 -1.76
C ALA A 75 9.19 -4.53 -1.51
N LEU A 76 10.37 -4.30 -0.94
CA LEU A 76 11.32 -5.36 -0.60
C LEU A 76 10.74 -6.34 0.44
N ILE A 77 10.07 -5.83 1.48
CA ILE A 77 9.39 -6.68 2.48
C ILE A 77 8.31 -7.53 1.82
N MET A 78 7.48 -6.96 0.96
CA MET A 78 6.42 -7.69 0.26
C MET A 78 6.98 -8.77 -0.68
N VAL A 79 8.06 -8.47 -1.39
CA VAL A 79 8.75 -9.45 -2.25
C VAL A 79 9.34 -10.59 -1.41
N ILE A 80 9.97 -10.29 -0.26
CA ILE A 80 10.51 -11.31 0.63
C ILE A 80 9.38 -12.20 1.18
N ILE A 81 8.30 -11.61 1.68
CA ILE A 81 7.15 -12.34 2.20
C ILE A 81 6.55 -13.24 1.11
N GLY A 82 6.34 -12.71 -0.10
CA GLY A 82 5.86 -13.47 -1.25
C GLY A 82 6.79 -14.61 -1.63
N ALA A 83 8.10 -14.38 -1.65
CA ALA A 83 9.10 -15.40 -1.94
C ALA A 83 9.15 -16.49 -0.86
N LEU A 84 9.04 -16.14 0.42
CA LEU A 84 9.01 -17.09 1.53
C LEU A 84 7.73 -17.94 1.52
N LEU A 85 6.58 -17.31 1.31
CA LEU A 85 5.29 -17.99 1.17
C LEU A 85 5.30 -18.94 -0.02
N SER A 86 5.72 -18.47 -1.20
CA SER A 86 5.84 -19.30 -2.40
C SER A 86 6.73 -20.51 -2.14
N ARG A 87 7.91 -20.33 -1.54
CA ARG A 87 8.81 -21.44 -1.19
C ARG A 87 8.17 -22.43 -0.22
N LYS A 88 7.45 -21.96 0.79
CA LYS A 88 6.82 -22.82 1.81
C LYS A 88 5.62 -23.61 1.28
N TYR A 89 4.81 -23.02 0.41
CA TYR A 89 3.58 -23.63 -0.08
C TYR A 89 3.74 -24.36 -1.42
N MET A 90 4.71 -24.00 -2.27
CA MET A 90 4.92 -24.64 -3.59
C MET A 90 5.94 -25.78 -3.58
N THR A 91 6.48 -26.18 -2.43
CA THR A 91 7.36 -27.37 -2.30
C THR A 91 6.63 -28.60 -1.73
N ALA A 92 5.31 -28.54 -1.61
CA ALA A 92 4.46 -29.65 -1.21
C ALA A 92 3.74 -30.28 -2.43
N GLU A 93 4.51 -30.65 -3.46
CA GLU A 93 4.18 -31.71 -4.42
C GLU A 93 5.46 -32.50 -4.73
#